data_AF-A0A849WL99-F1
#
_entry.id   AF-A0A849WL99-F1
#
_cell.length_a   1.000
_cell.length_b   1.000
_cell.length_c   1.000
_cell.angle_alpha   90.00
_cell.angle_beta   90.00
_cell.angle_gamma   90.00
#
_symmetry.space_group_name_H-M   'P 1'
#
loop_
_entity.id
_entity.type
_entity.pdbx_description
1 polymer ?
#
loop_
_entity_poly.entity_id
_entity_poly.type
_entity_poly.pdbx_seq_one_letter_code
_entity_poly.pdbx_strand_id
1 'polypeptide(L)'
;MKKQLWLKLKFILLSINLNLLMGSTCLAGEKEIISAARKNFENSNYTKAISLYSQISVKSDFWFEAIEERAWSYTRMGQVEKALGDIHSLSSPVWSAQIGPETLMLSTFLSLKICAYKDVIKKMNRFKTIMLPRAEAMESITKTKDIKQLAQEVEILLSKNWTLAALGKEAEKFPKFFYRDQLLMKAFKAKDKIKLAKRYQVLAKADLDEILLNLNKMKIMDVELTQTVLGGEKPSISNSKLTFSKENRKDQIVFPITDDEVWIDEVGHYEVKANLCHNEKRVAYEK
;
A
#
# COMPACT_ATOMS: atom_id res chain seq x y z
N MET A 1 -62.71 2.97 30.95
CA MET A 1 -61.29 2.59 31.06
C MET A 1 -60.85 1.40 30.17
N LYS A 2 -61.40 1.21 28.95
CA LYS A 2 -60.99 0.08 28.07
C LYS A 2 -60.54 0.49 26.65
N LYS A 3 -60.46 1.79 26.33
CA LYS A 3 -60.05 2.27 24.99
C LYS A 3 -58.62 2.83 24.90
N GLN A 4 -57.93 3.07 26.01
CA GLN A 4 -56.54 3.57 26.00
C GLN A 4 -55.46 2.47 25.96
N LEU A 5 -55.81 1.21 26.29
CA LEU A 5 -54.82 0.13 26.36
C LEU A 5 -54.45 -0.45 24.98
N TRP A 6 -55.32 -0.29 23.98
CA TRP A 6 -55.10 -0.81 22.62
C TRP A 6 -54.21 0.07 21.73
N LEU A 7 -54.04 1.36 22.05
CA LEU A 7 -53.14 2.23 21.30
C LEU A 7 -51.67 2.09 21.71
N LYS A 8 -51.38 1.74 22.97
CA LYS A 8 -49.99 1.52 23.42
C LYS A 8 -49.40 0.19 22.92
N LEU A 9 -50.23 -0.82 22.64
CA LEU A 9 -49.75 -2.12 22.14
C LEU A 9 -49.40 -2.10 20.64
N LYS A 10 -50.05 -1.23 19.84
CA LYS A 10 -49.71 -1.04 18.42
C LYS A 10 -48.42 -0.24 18.21
N PHE A 11 -48.01 0.58 19.17
CA PHE A 11 -46.76 1.34 19.09
C PHE A 11 -45.52 0.53 19.48
N ILE A 12 -45.67 -0.54 20.26
CA ILE A 12 -44.55 -1.41 20.68
C ILE A 12 -44.26 -2.51 19.65
N LEU A 13 -45.24 -2.86 18.80
CA LEU A 13 -45.05 -3.83 17.70
C LEU A 13 -44.53 -3.19 16.40
N LEU A 14 -44.43 -1.87 16.32
CA LEU A 14 -43.86 -1.15 15.18
C LEU A 14 -42.40 -0.72 15.38
N SER A 15 -41.78 -1.06 16.51
CA SER A 15 -40.38 -0.71 16.84
C SER A 15 -39.42 -1.92 16.88
N ILE A 16 -39.86 -3.11 16.45
CA ILE A 16 -39.06 -4.35 16.55
C ILE A 16 -38.50 -4.84 15.19
N ASN A 17 -38.86 -4.22 14.07
CA ASN A 17 -38.38 -4.63 12.74
C ASN A 17 -37.64 -3.54 11.96
N LEU A 18 -36.59 -2.95 12.54
CA LEU A 18 -35.62 -2.16 11.75
C LEU A 18 -34.15 -2.24 12.21
N ASN A 19 -33.79 -3.22 13.05
CA ASN A 19 -32.40 -3.41 13.47
C ASN A 19 -31.81 -4.77 13.05
N LEU A 20 -32.36 -5.38 11.99
CA LEU A 20 -31.85 -6.63 11.46
C LEU A 20 -31.67 -6.55 9.94
N LEU A 21 -30.84 -5.60 9.47
CA LEU A 21 -30.36 -5.54 8.08
C LEU A 21 -29.10 -4.67 7.89
N MET A 22 -28.28 -4.46 8.92
CA MET A 22 -26.92 -3.94 8.78
C MET A 22 -25.92 -5.06 9.02
N GLY A 23 -25.88 -6.03 8.12
CA GLY A 23 -24.97 -7.17 8.25
C GLY A 23 -24.33 -7.67 6.97
N SER A 24 -24.75 -7.22 5.78
CA SER A 24 -24.23 -7.81 4.53
C SER A 24 -24.22 -6.89 3.31
N THR A 25 -24.39 -5.57 3.46
CA THR A 25 -24.31 -4.61 2.35
C THR A 25 -22.96 -3.91 2.19
N CYS A 26 -21.97 -4.17 3.05
CA CYS A 26 -20.72 -3.38 3.09
C CYS A 26 -19.87 -3.44 1.82
N LEU A 27 -19.78 -4.57 1.12
CA LEU A 27 -18.79 -4.71 0.02
C LEU A 27 -19.22 -4.06 -1.29
N ALA A 28 -20.53 -3.89 -1.53
CA ALA A 28 -21.00 -3.20 -2.73
C ALA A 28 -20.63 -1.71 -2.61
N GLY A 29 -21.12 -1.03 -1.57
CA GLY A 29 -20.93 0.41 -1.39
C GLY A 29 -19.47 0.86 -1.37
N GLU A 30 -18.56 0.08 -0.78
CA GLU A 30 -17.14 0.41 -0.73
C GLU A 30 -16.48 0.43 -2.13
N LYS A 31 -16.86 -0.48 -3.04
CA LYS A 31 -16.38 -0.47 -4.43
C LYS A 31 -16.81 0.80 -5.17
N GLU A 32 -18.04 1.26 -4.92
CA GLU A 32 -18.54 2.51 -5.50
C GLU A 32 -17.81 3.73 -4.92
N ILE A 33 -17.49 3.72 -3.62
CA ILE A 33 -16.70 4.79 -2.98
C ILE A 33 -15.30 4.87 -3.60
N ILE A 34 -14.59 3.74 -3.75
CA ILE A 34 -13.27 3.70 -4.40
C ILE A 34 -13.36 4.24 -5.82
N SER A 35 -14.35 3.81 -6.60
CA SER A 35 -14.54 4.26 -7.98
C SER A 35 -14.82 5.77 -8.06
N ALA A 36 -15.64 6.30 -7.15
CA ALA A 36 -15.90 7.74 -7.04
C ALA A 36 -14.64 8.52 -6.62
N ALA A 37 -13.83 7.96 -5.72
CA ALA A 37 -12.58 8.57 -5.28
C ALA A 37 -11.58 8.68 -6.43
N ARG A 38 -11.38 7.61 -7.20
CA ARG A 38 -10.52 7.58 -8.41
C ARG A 38 -10.98 8.60 -9.46
N LYS A 39 -12.29 8.68 -9.72
CA LYS A 39 -12.85 9.72 -10.61
C LYS A 39 -12.55 11.14 -10.12
N ASN A 40 -12.61 11.39 -8.81
CA ASN A 40 -12.24 12.70 -8.26
C ASN A 40 -10.73 12.96 -8.37
N PHE A 41 -9.90 11.94 -8.16
CA PHE A 41 -8.45 12.03 -8.35
C PHE A 41 -8.08 12.37 -9.80
N GLU A 42 -8.69 11.70 -10.78
CA GLU A 42 -8.51 11.98 -12.21
C GLU A 42 -8.88 13.43 -12.56
N ASN A 43 -9.95 13.95 -11.96
CA ASN A 43 -10.38 15.34 -12.12
C ASN A 43 -9.56 16.35 -11.29
N SER A 44 -8.43 15.93 -10.72
CA SER A 44 -7.58 16.74 -9.82
C SER A 44 -8.28 17.27 -8.56
N ASN A 45 -9.46 16.73 -8.21
CA ASN A 45 -10.16 17.04 -6.97
C ASN A 45 -9.65 16.15 -5.82
N TYR A 46 -8.39 16.35 -5.45
CA TYR A 46 -7.69 15.51 -4.48
C TYR A 46 -8.32 15.56 -3.09
N THR A 47 -8.82 16.72 -2.64
CA THR A 47 -9.48 16.86 -1.33
C THR A 47 -10.71 15.97 -1.24
N LYS A 48 -11.52 15.92 -2.31
CA LYS A 48 -12.69 15.04 -2.34
C LYS A 48 -12.30 13.57 -2.43
N ALA A 49 -11.26 13.24 -3.22
CA ALA A 49 -10.73 11.88 -3.30
C ALA A 49 -10.26 11.39 -1.92
N ILE A 50 -9.47 12.19 -1.20
CA ILE A 50 -9.01 11.89 0.17
C ILE A 50 -10.18 11.64 1.13
N SER A 51 -11.21 12.48 1.08
CA SER A 51 -12.42 12.33 1.90
C SER A 51 -13.17 11.03 1.59
N LEU A 52 -13.17 10.58 0.33
CA LEU A 52 -13.81 9.32 -0.07
C LEU A 52 -12.97 8.11 0.36
N TYR A 53 -11.66 8.09 0.10
CA TYR A 53 -10.79 7.00 0.56
C TYR A 53 -10.82 6.83 2.09
N SER A 54 -10.96 7.93 2.84
CA SER A 54 -11.02 7.90 4.30
C SER A 54 -12.31 7.30 4.87
N GLN A 55 -13.33 7.06 4.05
CA GLN A 55 -14.56 6.37 4.47
C GLN A 55 -14.40 4.84 4.47
N ILE A 56 -13.35 4.32 3.83
CA ILE A 56 -13.08 2.89 3.78
C ILE A 56 -12.59 2.42 5.15
N SER A 57 -13.27 1.44 5.72
CA SER A 57 -12.96 0.88 7.03
C SER A 57 -11.62 0.14 7.01
N VAL A 58 -10.86 0.20 8.12
CA VAL A 58 -9.61 -0.58 8.30
C VAL A 58 -9.83 -2.10 8.17
N LYS A 59 -11.06 -2.56 8.44
CA LYS A 59 -11.44 -3.98 8.30
C LYS A 59 -11.85 -4.36 6.87
N SER A 60 -11.95 -3.40 5.97
CA SER A 60 -12.34 -3.65 4.58
C SER A 60 -11.20 -4.28 3.79
N ASP A 61 -11.54 -5.18 2.88
CA ASP A 61 -10.57 -5.72 1.90
C ASP A 61 -10.10 -4.65 0.90
N PHE A 62 -10.75 -3.47 0.84
CA PHE A 62 -10.34 -2.31 0.04
C PHE A 62 -9.40 -1.36 0.78
N TRP A 63 -9.12 -1.60 2.07
CA TRP A 63 -8.39 -0.65 2.89
C TRP A 63 -6.98 -0.37 2.35
N PHE A 64 -6.29 -1.39 1.83
CA PHE A 64 -4.93 -1.22 1.31
C PHE A 64 -4.91 -0.30 0.08
N GLU A 65 -5.79 -0.53 -0.90
CA GLU A 65 -5.90 0.38 -2.05
C GLU A 65 -6.34 1.78 -1.63
N ALA A 66 -7.26 1.90 -0.67
CA ALA A 66 -7.73 3.19 -0.19
C ALA A 66 -6.58 4.02 0.41
N ILE A 67 -5.75 3.40 1.25
CA ILE A 67 -4.60 4.07 1.87
C ILE A 67 -3.53 4.41 0.83
N GLU A 68 -3.20 3.50 -0.09
CA GLU A 68 -2.23 3.75 -1.15
C GLU A 68 -2.67 4.91 -2.07
N GLU A 69 -3.94 4.92 -2.50
CA GLU A 69 -4.48 5.95 -3.39
C GLU A 69 -4.72 7.29 -2.66
N ARG A 70 -5.00 7.25 -1.36
CA ARG A 70 -5.03 8.45 -0.50
C ARG A 70 -3.64 9.06 -0.35
N ALA A 71 -2.60 8.24 -0.15
CA ALA A 71 -1.22 8.71 -0.12
C ALA A 71 -0.81 9.37 -1.44
N TRP A 72 -1.20 8.80 -2.59
CA TRP A 72 -1.04 9.46 -3.89
C TRP A 72 -1.73 10.82 -3.95
N SER A 73 -2.95 10.91 -3.44
CA SER A 73 -3.70 12.17 -3.40
C SER A 73 -2.98 13.23 -2.55
N TYR A 74 -2.48 12.87 -1.36
CA TYR A 74 -1.65 13.75 -0.55
C TYR A 74 -0.36 14.17 -1.25
N THR A 75 0.30 13.23 -1.93
CA THR A 75 1.52 13.47 -2.71
C THR A 75 1.27 14.52 -3.80
N ARG A 76 0.15 14.43 -4.53
CA ARG A 76 -0.24 15.40 -5.57
C ARG A 76 -0.55 16.79 -5.01
N MET A 77 -0.92 16.87 -3.73
CA MET A 77 -1.13 18.14 -3.02
C MET A 77 0.15 18.69 -2.36
N GLY A 78 1.31 18.03 -2.53
CA GLY A 78 2.55 18.40 -1.85
C GLY A 78 2.56 18.11 -0.34
N GLN A 79 1.55 17.38 0.17
CA GLN A 79 1.42 17.03 1.58
C GLN A 79 2.20 15.73 1.87
N VAL A 80 3.52 15.78 1.69
CA VAL A 80 4.42 14.61 1.77
C VAL A 80 4.34 13.92 3.13
N GLU A 81 4.19 14.67 4.23
CA GLU A 81 4.10 14.09 5.58
C GLU A 81 2.87 13.22 5.78
N LYS A 82 1.72 13.66 5.25
CA LYS A 82 0.49 12.87 5.32
C LYS A 82 0.58 11.63 4.44
N ALA A 83 1.21 11.76 3.27
CA ALA A 83 1.46 10.63 2.39
C ALA A 83 2.40 9.60 3.05
N LEU A 84 3.43 10.05 3.76
CA LEU A 84 4.33 9.18 4.53
C LEU A 84 3.61 8.48 5.67
N GLY A 85 2.73 9.17 6.41
CA GLY A 85 1.92 8.56 7.47
C GLY A 85 1.02 7.43 6.95
N ASP A 86 0.36 7.65 5.81
CA ASP A 86 -0.45 6.63 5.14
C ASP A 86 0.38 5.42 4.72
N ILE A 87 1.50 5.64 4.04
CA ILE A 87 2.35 4.56 3.55
C ILE A 87 3.10 3.84 4.67
N HIS A 88 3.44 4.53 5.75
CA HIS A 88 4.07 3.92 6.91
C HIS A 88 3.16 2.84 7.51
N SER A 89 1.86 3.09 7.57
CA SER A 89 0.86 2.13 8.04
C SER A 89 0.84 0.83 7.23
N LEU A 90 1.05 0.92 5.92
CA LEU A 90 1.16 -0.25 5.04
C LEU A 90 2.55 -0.91 5.09
N SER A 91 3.58 -0.19 5.51
CA SER A 91 4.97 -0.66 5.51
C SER A 91 5.32 -1.63 6.65
N SER A 92 4.37 -1.97 7.51
CA SER A 92 4.57 -2.95 8.59
C SER A 92 5.01 -4.31 8.04
N PRO A 93 6.00 -5.00 8.67
CA PRO A 93 6.41 -6.34 8.27
C PRO A 93 5.27 -7.37 8.24
N VAL A 94 4.21 -7.16 9.04
CA VAL A 94 3.04 -8.05 9.09
C VAL A 94 2.28 -8.06 7.76
N TRP A 95 2.35 -6.97 7.00
CA TRP A 95 1.63 -6.78 5.74
C TRP A 95 2.52 -6.94 4.50
N SER A 96 3.80 -7.33 4.66
CA SER A 96 4.77 -7.33 3.56
C SER A 96 4.36 -8.20 2.38
N ALA A 97 3.65 -9.29 2.64
CA ALA A 97 3.18 -10.23 1.63
C ALA A 97 1.94 -9.74 0.88
N GLN A 98 1.17 -8.85 1.50
CA GLN A 98 -0.14 -8.40 1.03
C GLN A 98 -0.09 -7.03 0.35
N ILE A 99 0.92 -6.21 0.64
CA ILE A 99 1.08 -4.91 -0.02
C ILE A 99 1.51 -5.05 -1.48
N GLY A 100 1.08 -4.10 -2.31
CA GLY A 100 1.44 -4.05 -3.72
C GLY A 100 2.84 -3.47 -3.96
N PRO A 101 3.39 -3.65 -5.17
CA PRO A 101 4.65 -3.01 -5.58
C PRO A 101 4.55 -1.48 -5.57
N GLU A 102 3.38 -0.92 -5.84
CA GLU A 102 3.17 0.53 -5.85
C GLU A 102 3.33 1.17 -4.47
N THR A 103 2.83 0.54 -3.39
CA THR A 103 3.06 0.98 -2.00
C THR A 103 4.55 1.14 -1.70
N LEU A 104 5.37 0.12 -2.02
CA LEU A 104 6.81 0.14 -1.77
C LEU A 104 7.53 1.17 -2.64
N MET A 105 7.09 1.31 -3.90
CA MET A 105 7.61 2.30 -4.82
C MET A 105 7.31 3.72 -4.34
N LEU A 106 6.06 4.00 -3.95
CA LEU A 106 5.63 5.30 -3.43
C LEU A 106 6.36 5.63 -2.12
N SER A 107 6.55 4.66 -1.22
CA SER A 107 7.36 4.85 -0.01
C SER A 107 8.79 5.31 -0.32
N THR A 108 9.39 4.69 -1.34
CA THR A 108 10.74 5.03 -1.82
C THR A 108 10.76 6.43 -2.44
N PHE A 109 9.77 6.73 -3.28
CA PHE A 109 9.61 8.04 -3.91
C PHE A 109 9.46 9.16 -2.88
N LEU A 110 8.60 8.99 -1.88
CA LEU A 110 8.42 9.97 -0.82
C LEU A 110 9.71 10.18 -0.02
N SER A 111 10.44 9.10 0.28
CA SER A 111 11.74 9.18 0.96
C SER A 111 12.78 9.95 0.13
N LEU A 112 12.76 9.77 -1.20
CA LEU A 112 13.60 10.54 -2.11
C LEU A 112 13.23 12.03 -2.09
N LYS A 113 11.92 12.36 -2.06
CA LYS A 113 11.44 13.75 -1.99
C LYS A 113 11.82 14.49 -0.72
N ILE A 114 11.95 13.80 0.41
CA ILE A 114 12.47 14.37 1.66
C ILE A 114 13.98 14.23 1.81
N CYS A 115 14.69 13.78 0.76
CA CYS A 115 16.13 13.55 0.76
C CYS A 115 16.65 12.58 1.83
N ALA A 116 15.83 11.63 2.26
CA ALA A 116 16.22 10.53 3.13
C ALA A 116 16.95 9.44 2.33
N TYR A 117 18.11 9.77 1.75
CA TYR A 117 18.82 8.91 0.79
C TYR A 117 19.21 7.53 1.33
N LYS A 118 19.63 7.45 2.60
CA LYS A 118 19.89 6.15 3.26
C LYS A 118 18.64 5.27 3.28
N ASP A 119 17.49 5.88 3.54
CA ASP A 119 16.20 5.19 3.54
C ASP A 119 15.76 4.79 2.14
N VAL A 120 16.05 5.59 1.11
CA VAL A 120 15.78 5.23 -0.28
C VAL A 120 16.48 3.92 -0.63
N ILE A 121 17.78 3.78 -0.31
CA ILE A 121 18.54 2.54 -0.56
C ILE A 121 17.93 1.36 0.21
N LYS A 122 17.60 1.55 1.50
CA LYS A 122 16.96 0.52 2.32
C LYS A 122 15.62 0.06 1.73
N LYS A 123 14.79 1.00 1.28
CA LYS A 123 13.47 0.72 0.70
C LYS A 123 13.58 0.08 -0.70
N MET A 124 14.58 0.45 -1.50
CA MET A 124 14.88 -0.22 -2.78
C MET A 124 15.29 -1.68 -2.59
N ASN A 125 16.14 -1.96 -1.60
CA ASN A 125 16.49 -3.34 -1.27
C ASN A 125 15.28 -4.12 -0.76
N ARG A 126 14.47 -3.52 0.11
CA ARG A 126 13.22 -4.12 0.59
C ARG A 126 12.25 -4.44 -0.54
N PHE A 127 12.11 -3.55 -1.53
CA PHE A 127 11.30 -3.81 -2.73
C PHE A 127 11.76 -5.09 -3.43
N LYS A 128 13.07 -5.25 -3.67
CA LYS A 128 13.62 -6.44 -4.32
C LYS A 128 13.36 -7.70 -3.50
N THR A 129 13.60 -7.65 -2.19
CA THR A 129 13.38 -8.79 -1.28
C THR A 129 11.93 -9.28 -1.29
N ILE A 130 10.96 -8.37 -1.34
CA ILE A 130 9.54 -8.73 -1.32
C ILE A 130 9.02 -9.10 -2.72
N MET A 131 9.37 -8.31 -3.74
CA MET A 131 8.70 -8.37 -5.04
C MET A 131 9.34 -9.36 -6.02
N LEU A 132 10.63 -9.72 -5.87
CA LEU A 132 11.26 -10.69 -6.76
C LEU A 132 10.68 -12.11 -6.59
N PRO A 133 10.54 -12.67 -5.37
CA PRO A 133 9.90 -13.97 -5.18
C PRO A 133 8.44 -13.98 -5.67
N ARG A 134 7.72 -12.88 -5.44
CA ARG A 134 6.35 -12.70 -5.95
C ARG A 134 6.31 -12.71 -7.48
N ALA A 135 7.24 -12.01 -8.14
CA ALA A 135 7.33 -11.98 -9.60
C ALA A 135 7.59 -13.39 -10.17
N GLU A 136 8.48 -14.17 -9.56
CA GLU A 136 8.74 -15.55 -9.95
C GLU A 136 7.48 -16.43 -9.79
N ALA A 137 6.74 -16.26 -8.68
CA ALA A 137 5.49 -16.97 -8.46
C ALA A 137 4.45 -16.61 -9.53
N MET A 138 4.26 -15.32 -9.86
CA MET A 138 3.33 -14.89 -10.91
C MET A 138 3.76 -15.41 -12.28
N GLU A 139 5.06 -15.36 -12.58
CA GLU A 139 5.59 -15.87 -13.84
C GLU A 139 5.32 -17.38 -13.99
N SER A 140 5.50 -18.14 -12.91
CA SER A 140 5.21 -19.59 -12.90
C SER A 140 3.75 -19.89 -13.28
N ILE A 141 2.79 -19.14 -12.72
CA ILE A 141 1.35 -19.28 -13.01
C ILE A 141 1.07 -18.97 -14.48
N THR A 142 1.65 -17.88 -15.00
CA THR A 142 1.44 -17.48 -16.40
C THR A 142 2.00 -18.48 -17.41
N LYS A 143 3.07 -19.19 -17.06
CA LYS A 143 3.73 -20.19 -17.92
C LYS A 143 3.12 -21.58 -17.83
N THR A 144 2.18 -21.83 -16.91
CA THR A 144 1.56 -23.15 -16.75
C THR A 144 0.81 -23.57 -18.02
N LYS A 145 1.27 -24.66 -18.64
CA LYS A 145 0.65 -25.26 -19.84
C LYS A 145 -0.51 -26.20 -19.49
N ASP A 146 -0.45 -26.87 -18.33
CA ASP A 146 -1.54 -27.72 -17.87
C ASP A 146 -2.66 -26.90 -17.24
N ILE A 147 -3.57 -26.45 -18.11
CA ILE A 147 -4.75 -25.66 -17.72
C ILE A 147 -5.70 -26.47 -16.83
N LYS A 148 -5.75 -27.80 -16.97
CA LYS A 148 -6.67 -28.63 -16.17
C LYS A 148 -6.16 -28.76 -14.75
N GLN A 149 -4.87 -29.00 -14.57
CA GLN A 149 -4.23 -29.04 -13.25
C GLN A 149 -4.35 -27.68 -12.56
N LEU A 150 -4.00 -26.59 -13.26
CA LEU A 150 -4.12 -25.24 -12.72
C LEU A 150 -5.55 -24.94 -12.26
N ALA A 151 -6.55 -25.33 -13.05
CA ALA A 151 -7.95 -25.15 -12.66
C ALA A 151 -8.30 -25.89 -11.36
N GLN A 152 -7.79 -27.11 -11.15
CA GLN A 152 -8.03 -27.87 -9.91
C GLN A 152 -7.39 -27.19 -8.70
N GLU A 153 -6.15 -26.72 -8.84
CA GLU A 153 -5.45 -25.98 -7.79
C GLU A 153 -6.21 -24.69 -7.42
N VAL A 154 -6.69 -23.95 -8.43
CA VAL A 154 -7.50 -22.73 -8.24
C VAL A 154 -8.86 -23.06 -7.62
N GLU A 155 -9.50 -24.17 -7.98
CA GLU A 155 -10.75 -24.63 -7.35
C GLU A 155 -10.55 -24.91 -5.86
N ILE A 156 -9.46 -25.61 -5.49
CA ILE A 156 -9.10 -25.87 -4.09
C ILE A 156 -8.79 -24.56 -3.37
N LEU A 157 -8.05 -23.65 -4.01
CA LEU A 157 -7.75 -22.33 -3.48
C LEU A 157 -9.02 -21.55 -3.15
N LEU A 158 -9.96 -21.44 -4.11
CA LEU A 158 -11.19 -20.67 -3.98
C LEU A 158 -12.26 -21.33 -3.09
N SER A 159 -12.08 -22.61 -2.74
CA SER A 159 -12.96 -23.27 -1.76
C SER A 159 -12.80 -22.74 -0.33
N LYS A 160 -11.69 -22.05 -0.04
CA LYS A 160 -11.40 -21.40 1.23
C LYS A 160 -11.98 -19.99 1.26
N ASN A 161 -12.42 -19.54 2.43
CA ASN A 161 -12.86 -18.15 2.62
C ASN A 161 -11.64 -17.25 2.85
N TRP A 162 -11.22 -16.54 1.80
CA TRP A 162 -10.11 -15.61 1.87
C TRP A 162 -10.57 -14.21 2.24
N THR A 163 -9.84 -13.60 3.18
CA THR A 163 -9.87 -12.17 3.47
C THR A 163 -8.44 -11.64 3.40
N LEU A 164 -8.27 -10.33 3.30
CA LEU A 164 -6.94 -9.71 3.30
C LEU A 164 -6.10 -10.13 4.52
N ALA A 165 -6.74 -10.21 5.69
CA ALA A 165 -6.09 -10.65 6.93
C ALA A 165 -5.78 -12.16 6.92
N ALA A 166 -6.67 -13.00 6.40
CA ALA A 166 -6.49 -14.46 6.40
C ALA A 166 -5.40 -14.94 5.43
N LEU A 167 -5.07 -14.14 4.40
CA LEU A 167 -4.01 -14.47 3.45
C LEU A 167 -2.62 -14.52 4.08
N GLY A 168 -2.33 -13.66 5.06
CA GLY A 168 -1.03 -13.64 5.73
C GLY A 168 0.15 -13.65 4.74
N LYS A 169 1.16 -14.47 5.05
CA LYS A 169 2.34 -14.68 4.19
C LYS A 169 2.04 -15.39 2.87
N GLU A 170 0.93 -16.14 2.79
CA GLU A 170 0.59 -16.88 1.56
C GLU A 170 0.18 -15.94 0.42
N ALA A 171 -0.11 -14.68 0.70
CA ALA A 171 -0.41 -13.67 -0.32
C ALA A 171 0.68 -13.56 -1.41
N GLU A 172 1.96 -13.79 -1.07
CA GLU A 172 3.08 -13.75 -2.02
C GLU A 172 2.93 -14.73 -3.19
N LYS A 173 2.19 -15.82 -2.99
CA LYS A 173 2.04 -16.90 -3.99
C LYS A 173 0.86 -16.70 -4.93
N PHE A 174 -0.01 -15.73 -4.67
CA PHE A 174 -1.28 -15.56 -5.38
C PHE A 174 -1.40 -14.17 -6.01
N PRO A 175 -2.08 -14.05 -7.17
CA PRO A 175 -2.33 -12.75 -7.79
C PRO A 175 -3.06 -11.79 -6.85
N LYS A 176 -2.70 -10.51 -6.92
CA LYS A 176 -3.29 -9.46 -6.09
C LYS A 176 -4.83 -9.48 -6.18
N PHE A 177 -5.47 -9.57 -5.02
CA PHE A 177 -6.94 -9.52 -4.86
C PHE A 177 -7.74 -10.54 -5.69
N PHE A 178 -7.16 -11.70 -6.02
CA PHE A 178 -7.83 -12.73 -6.82
C PHE A 178 -9.21 -13.15 -6.25
N TYR A 179 -9.35 -13.18 -4.92
CA TYR A 179 -10.59 -13.54 -4.21
C TYR A 179 -11.73 -12.52 -4.38
N ARG A 180 -11.42 -11.28 -4.80
CA ARG A 180 -12.41 -10.24 -5.12
C ARG A 180 -12.80 -10.20 -6.59
N ASP A 181 -12.11 -10.95 -7.45
CA ASP A 181 -12.35 -10.87 -8.89
C ASP A 181 -13.69 -11.49 -9.28
N GLN A 182 -14.61 -10.66 -9.77
CA GLN A 182 -15.97 -11.07 -10.11
C GLN A 182 -16.00 -12.10 -11.25
N LEU A 183 -15.09 -11.98 -12.22
CA LEU A 183 -15.02 -12.88 -13.37
C LEU A 183 -14.49 -14.26 -12.98
N LEU A 184 -13.47 -14.30 -12.13
CA LEU A 184 -12.91 -15.53 -11.56
C LEU A 184 -13.98 -16.25 -10.72
N MET A 185 -14.66 -15.52 -9.83
CA MET A 185 -15.72 -16.08 -8.99
C MET A 185 -16.92 -16.56 -9.82
N LYS A 186 -17.26 -15.88 -10.92
CA LYS A 186 -18.29 -16.33 -11.86
C LYS A 186 -17.89 -17.63 -12.56
N ALA A 187 -16.64 -17.74 -13.01
CA ALA A 187 -16.11 -18.96 -13.62
C ALA A 187 -16.08 -20.14 -12.64
N PHE A 188 -15.68 -19.88 -11.39
CA PHE A 188 -15.67 -20.86 -10.31
C PHE A 188 -17.07 -21.41 -10.01
N LYS A 189 -18.07 -20.52 -9.85
CA LYS A 189 -19.47 -20.92 -9.63
C LYS A 189 -20.06 -21.70 -10.82
N ALA A 190 -19.67 -21.34 -12.03
CA ALA A 190 -20.10 -22.02 -13.25
C ALA A 190 -19.37 -23.36 -13.49
N LYS A 191 -18.38 -23.73 -12.67
CA LYS A 191 -17.50 -24.91 -12.84
C LYS A 191 -16.82 -24.96 -14.21
N ASP A 192 -16.57 -23.80 -14.81
CA ASP A 192 -15.90 -23.68 -16.11
C ASP A 192 -14.38 -23.63 -15.89
N LYS A 193 -13.75 -24.81 -15.89
CA LYS A 193 -12.32 -24.98 -15.61
C LYS A 193 -11.42 -24.17 -16.54
N ILE A 194 -11.78 -24.11 -17.82
CA ILE A 194 -10.97 -23.41 -18.83
C ILE A 194 -11.03 -21.90 -18.58
N LYS A 195 -12.23 -21.33 -18.38
CA LYS A 195 -12.36 -19.90 -18.07
C LYS A 195 -11.72 -19.55 -16.73
N LEU A 196 -11.84 -20.44 -15.74
CA LEU A 196 -11.27 -20.24 -14.40
C LEU A 196 -9.74 -20.10 -14.47
N ALA A 197 -9.05 -21.10 -15.02
CA ALA A 197 -7.59 -21.09 -15.14
C ALA A 197 -7.10 -19.93 -16.02
N LYS A 198 -7.74 -19.67 -17.16
CA LYS A 198 -7.38 -18.53 -18.03
C LYS A 198 -7.54 -17.19 -17.31
N ARG A 199 -8.64 -16.99 -16.58
CA ARG A 199 -8.84 -15.75 -15.80
C ARG A 199 -7.78 -15.60 -14.72
N TYR A 200 -7.44 -16.69 -14.03
CA TYR A 200 -6.40 -16.68 -13.02
C TYR A 200 -5.02 -16.31 -13.60
N GLN A 201 -4.67 -16.84 -14.79
CA GLN A 201 -3.45 -16.46 -15.51
C GLN A 201 -3.44 -14.98 -15.93
N VAL A 202 -4.60 -14.44 -16.33
CA VAL A 202 -4.73 -12.99 -16.64
C VAL A 202 -4.47 -12.14 -15.39
N LEU A 203 -4.98 -12.56 -14.23
CA LEU A 203 -4.71 -11.85 -12.97
C LEU A 203 -3.22 -11.93 -12.59
N ALA A 204 -2.61 -13.11 -12.69
CA ALA A 204 -1.18 -13.29 -12.45
C ALA A 204 -0.32 -12.42 -13.38
N LYS A 205 -0.69 -12.36 -14.66
CA LYS A 205 -0.02 -11.52 -15.65
C LYS A 205 -0.14 -10.03 -15.32
N ALA A 206 -1.33 -9.56 -14.96
CA ALA A 206 -1.55 -8.17 -14.61
C ALA A 206 -0.71 -7.74 -13.39
N ASP A 207 -0.63 -8.61 -12.38
CA ASP A 207 0.19 -8.39 -11.19
C ASP A 207 1.69 -8.40 -11.51
N LEU A 208 2.14 -9.34 -12.36
CA LEU A 208 3.52 -9.37 -12.85
C LEU A 208 3.87 -8.08 -13.63
N ASP A 209 3.00 -7.65 -14.52
CA ASP A 209 3.19 -6.43 -15.31
C ASP A 209 3.25 -5.19 -14.38
N GLU A 210 2.46 -5.15 -13.29
CA GLU A 210 2.51 -4.11 -12.25
C GLU A 210 3.85 -4.11 -11.49
N ILE A 211 4.36 -5.29 -11.12
CA ILE A 211 5.65 -5.43 -10.43
C ILE A 211 6.78 -4.93 -11.33
N LEU A 212 6.81 -5.33 -12.60
CA LEU A 212 7.84 -4.93 -13.56
C LEU A 212 7.80 -3.42 -13.85
N LEU A 213 6.61 -2.85 -13.97
CA LEU A 213 6.43 -1.41 -14.13
C LEU A 213 7.03 -0.65 -12.95
N ASN A 214 6.70 -1.05 -11.71
CA ASN A 214 7.21 -0.40 -10.52
C ASN A 214 8.71 -0.64 -10.34
N LEU A 215 9.24 -1.81 -10.70
CA LEU A 215 10.68 -2.06 -10.73
C LEU A 215 11.40 -1.08 -11.67
N ASN A 216 10.82 -0.75 -12.82
CA ASN A 216 11.38 0.25 -13.73
C ASN A 216 11.34 1.66 -13.12
N LYS A 217 10.26 2.04 -12.43
CA LYS A 217 10.22 3.30 -11.67
C LYS A 217 11.30 3.35 -10.59
N MET A 218 11.53 2.23 -9.89
CA MET A 218 12.58 2.12 -8.87
C MET A 218 13.98 2.31 -9.47
N LYS A 219 14.25 1.76 -10.67
CA LYS A 219 15.52 1.99 -11.38
C LYS A 219 15.74 3.46 -11.74
N ILE A 220 14.68 4.16 -12.15
CA ILE A 220 14.77 5.61 -12.43
C ILE A 220 15.14 6.37 -11.16
N MET A 221 14.48 6.06 -10.04
CA MET A 221 14.80 6.67 -8.74
C MET A 221 16.22 6.36 -8.26
N ASP A 222 16.76 5.18 -8.56
CA ASP A 222 18.14 4.79 -8.23
C ASP A 222 19.16 5.62 -9.02
N VAL A 223 18.87 5.88 -10.30
CA VAL A 223 19.67 6.81 -11.13
C VAL A 223 19.59 8.23 -10.59
N GLU A 224 18.39 8.73 -10.26
CA GLU A 224 18.21 10.07 -9.67
C GLU A 224 18.97 10.21 -8.35
N LEU A 225 18.86 9.21 -7.48
CA LEU A 225 19.62 9.13 -6.23
C LEU A 225 21.12 9.19 -6.49
N THR A 226 21.62 8.34 -7.39
CA THR A 226 23.05 8.28 -7.73
C THR A 226 23.55 9.61 -8.29
N GLN A 227 22.82 10.22 -9.22
CA GLN A 227 23.15 11.53 -9.78
C GLN A 227 23.12 12.63 -8.72
N THR A 228 22.19 12.56 -7.76
CA THR A 228 22.07 13.57 -6.71
C THR A 228 23.20 13.44 -5.68
N VAL A 229 23.57 12.21 -5.30
CA VAL A 229 24.68 11.94 -4.38
C VAL A 229 26.01 12.27 -5.02
N LEU A 230 26.26 11.82 -6.26
CA LEU A 230 27.52 12.06 -6.97
C LEU A 230 27.62 13.50 -7.51
N GLY A 231 26.52 14.08 -8.01
CA GLY A 231 26.46 15.46 -8.50
C GLY A 231 26.42 16.51 -7.39
N GLY A 232 26.12 16.10 -6.15
CA GLY A 232 26.27 16.91 -4.95
C GLY A 232 27.74 17.14 -4.56
N GLU A 233 28.67 16.32 -5.06
CA GLU A 233 30.11 16.56 -4.97
C GLU A 233 30.55 17.53 -6.09
N LYS A 234 30.27 18.83 -5.93
CA LYS A 234 31.20 19.81 -6.51
C LYS A 234 32.47 19.74 -5.66
N PRO A 235 33.67 19.54 -6.23
CA PRO A 235 34.87 19.59 -5.43
C PRO A 235 35.05 21.03 -4.93
N SER A 236 34.73 21.28 -3.67
CA SER A 236 35.33 22.41 -2.98
C SER A 236 36.80 22.07 -2.79
N ILE A 237 37.63 22.44 -3.77
CA ILE A 237 39.05 22.66 -3.51
C ILE A 237 39.11 23.90 -2.61
N SER A 238 38.92 23.67 -1.32
CA SER A 238 39.38 24.54 -0.26
C SER A 238 40.61 23.86 0.29
N ASN A 239 41.79 24.42 -0.02
CA ASN A 239 43.02 24.08 0.67
C ASN A 239 42.86 24.44 2.15
N SER A 240 42.31 23.54 2.96
CA SER A 240 42.36 23.64 4.41
C SER A 240 43.12 22.43 4.94
N LYS A 241 44.41 22.65 5.21
CA LYS A 241 45.25 21.76 6.00
C LYS A 241 44.71 21.77 7.43
N LEU A 242 43.82 20.83 7.76
CA LEU A 242 43.38 20.62 9.14
C LEU A 242 44.18 19.47 9.76
N THR A 243 45.02 19.80 10.73
CA THR A 243 45.56 18.83 11.69
C THR A 243 44.61 18.74 12.87
N PHE A 244 44.02 17.56 13.08
CA PHE A 244 43.21 17.26 14.25
C PHE A 244 44.10 16.69 15.37
N SER A 245 43.95 17.20 16.59
CA SER A 245 44.49 16.59 17.80
C SER A 245 43.82 15.23 18.02
N LYS A 246 44.60 14.17 18.31
CA LYS A 246 44.05 12.84 18.61
C LYS A 246 43.31 12.85 19.95
N GLU A 247 42.03 12.52 19.93
CA GLU A 247 41.24 12.25 21.12
C GLU A 247 41.39 10.78 21.58
N ASN A 248 41.45 10.55 22.90
CA ASN A 248 41.75 9.26 23.50
C ASN A 248 40.47 8.39 23.60
N ARG A 249 40.45 7.24 22.92
CA ARG A 249 39.27 6.35 22.82
C ARG A 249 38.89 5.62 24.12
N LYS A 250 39.58 5.88 25.24
CA LYS A 250 39.33 5.21 26.52
C LYS A 250 38.31 5.92 27.41
N ASP A 251 37.94 7.15 27.07
CA ASP A 251 37.09 7.99 27.92
C ASP A 251 35.68 8.24 27.33
N GLN A 252 35.31 7.50 26.27
CA GLN A 252 33.96 7.59 25.70
C GLN A 252 33.05 6.51 26.28
N ILE A 253 32.07 6.94 27.07
CA ILE A 253 30.92 6.11 27.46
C ILE A 253 30.00 6.04 26.24
N VAL A 254 29.91 4.86 25.63
CA VAL A 254 29.00 4.57 24.52
C VAL A 254 27.84 3.76 25.06
N PHE A 255 26.63 4.32 25.01
CA PHE A 255 25.40 3.57 25.28
C PHE A 255 24.98 2.81 24.02
N PRO A 256 24.78 1.48 24.06
CA PRO A 256 24.28 0.74 22.91
C PRO A 256 22.79 1.05 22.72
N ILE A 257 22.45 1.71 21.61
CA ILE A 257 21.08 1.78 21.11
C ILE A 257 20.85 0.50 20.31
N THR A 258 20.07 -0.43 20.84
CA THR A 258 19.52 -1.55 20.07
C THR A 258 18.27 -1.05 19.35
N ASP A 259 18.24 -1.11 18.03
CA ASP A 259 17.17 -0.60 17.14
C ASP A 259 15.84 -1.40 17.22
N ASP A 260 15.59 -2.10 18.34
CA ASP A 260 14.59 -3.17 18.43
C ASP A 260 13.29 -2.75 19.12
N GLU A 261 13.18 -1.50 19.60
CA GLU A 261 11.99 -1.03 20.32
C GLU A 261 11.39 0.21 19.69
N VAL A 262 10.28 0.02 18.98
CA VAL A 262 9.35 1.08 18.56
C VAL A 262 8.11 0.93 19.42
N TRP A 263 7.86 1.89 20.30
CA TRP A 263 6.70 1.87 21.19
C TRP A 263 5.44 2.31 20.44
N ILE A 264 4.30 1.68 20.75
CA ILE A 264 3.05 1.78 19.96
C ILE A 264 2.36 3.15 20.11
N ASP A 265 2.74 3.91 21.14
CA ASP A 265 2.26 5.26 21.48
C ASP A 265 3.02 6.36 20.73
N GLU A 266 4.25 6.11 20.27
CA GLU A 266 5.02 7.07 19.45
C GLU A 266 4.60 7.06 17.98
N VAL A 267 3.96 5.99 17.50
CA VAL A 267 3.39 5.89 16.14
C VAL A 267 2.29 6.95 15.92
N GLY A 268 1.60 7.34 17.00
CA GLY A 268 0.54 8.35 16.94
C GLY A 268 1.04 9.80 16.78
N HIS A 269 2.33 10.07 16.97
CA HIS A 269 2.93 11.41 16.95
C HIS A 269 4.11 11.53 15.98
N TYR A 270 4.21 10.62 15.00
CA TYR A 270 5.27 10.69 14.01
C TYR A 270 5.07 11.89 13.06
N GLU A 271 5.70 13.01 13.42
CA GLU A 271 5.86 14.18 12.56
C GLU A 271 7.28 14.15 11.97
N VAL A 272 7.41 13.83 10.69
CA VAL A 272 8.67 14.12 9.99
C VAL A 272 8.66 15.62 9.66
N LYS A 273 9.79 16.28 9.90
CA LYS A 273 10.03 17.64 9.40
C LYS A 273 10.79 17.51 8.08
N ALA A 274 10.09 17.50 6.95
CA ALA A 274 10.69 17.69 5.63
C ALA A 274 11.13 19.15 5.48
N ASN A 275 12.21 19.52 6.16
CA ASN A 275 13.00 20.65 5.73
C ASN A 275 13.54 20.28 4.35
N LEU A 276 12.91 20.84 3.31
CA LEU A 276 13.23 20.62 1.91
C LEU A 276 14.75 20.64 1.71
N CYS A 277 15.20 19.64 0.98
CA CYS A 277 16.60 19.27 0.74
C CYS A 277 17.55 20.47 0.72
N HIS A 278 18.74 20.32 1.32
CA HIS A 278 19.82 21.31 1.19
C HIS A 278 20.14 21.48 -0.30
N ASN A 279 19.52 22.48 -0.95
CA ASN A 279 19.70 23.04 -2.30
C ASN A 279 18.40 23.40 -3.05
N GLU A 280 17.34 23.82 -2.36
CA GLU A 280 16.16 24.40 -3.04
C GLU A 280 16.41 25.85 -3.50
N LYS A 281 17.25 25.99 -4.53
CA LYS A 281 17.21 27.11 -5.47
C LYS A 281 17.12 26.55 -6.88
N ARG A 282 15.90 26.17 -7.27
CA ARG A 282 15.35 25.91 -8.62
C ARG A 282 14.11 25.05 -8.34
N VAL A 283 12.87 25.55 -8.41
CA VAL A 283 12.22 26.16 -9.56
C VAL A 283 11.13 27.09 -9.03
N ALA A 284 11.18 28.37 -9.41
CA ALA A 284 10.02 29.25 -9.30
C ALA A 284 8.95 28.69 -10.24
N TYR A 285 7.80 28.29 -9.70
CA TYR A 285 6.59 28.21 -10.51
C TYR A 285 6.20 29.65 -10.84
N GLU A 286 6.63 30.14 -12.01
CA GLU A 286 6.00 31.30 -12.63
C GLU A 286 4.57 30.91 -13.06
N LYS A 287 3.69 31.89 -12.85
CA LYS A 287 2.22 31.81 -12.83
C LYS A 287 1.58 31.33 -14.12
#